data_AF-A0A4D9CTM1-F1
#
_entry.id   AF-A0A4D9CTM1-F1
#
_cell.length_a   1.000
_cell.length_b   1.000
_cell.length_c   1.000
_cell.angle_alpha   90.00
_cell.angle_beta   90.00
_cell.angle_gamma   90.00
#
_symmetry.space_group_name_H-M   'P 1'
#
loop_
_entity.id
_entity.type
_entity.pdbx_description
1 polymer ?
#
loop_
_entity_poly.entity_id
_entity_poly.type
_entity_poly.pdbx_seq_one_letter_code
_entity_poly.pdbx_strand_id
1 'polypeptide(L)'
;MVLLDPSSFLSALDSLFHITRTKGSLYLTIKKVRKHRVHGGEAARARATQQQKSGSNDEMHILVRAHAEKQKFSTTVEEGEDAISFQEALAEVLGRNMTGLVKDGKKGGGKKGRKGKEEGGGKEDDMVVVMEESSRGGPGGERGGKRKKRR
;
A
#
# COMPACT_ATOMS: atom_id res chain seq x y z
N MET A 1 15.68 16.80 -8.58
CA MET A 1 14.90 15.54 -8.55
C MET A 1 15.57 14.63 -9.55
N VAL A 2 15.98 13.43 -9.13
CA VAL A 2 16.80 12.51 -9.95
C VAL A 2 15.89 11.51 -10.69
N LEU A 3 16.13 11.27 -11.98
CA LEU A 3 15.46 10.22 -12.74
C LEU A 3 16.28 8.92 -12.59
N LEU A 4 15.66 7.86 -12.11
CA LEU A 4 16.27 6.56 -11.87
C LEU A 4 15.60 5.49 -12.72
N ASP A 5 16.36 4.45 -13.04
CA ASP A 5 15.84 3.22 -13.62
C ASP A 5 14.85 2.54 -12.65
N PRO A 6 13.88 1.76 -13.15
CA PRO A 6 12.85 1.15 -12.31
C PRO A 6 13.40 0.31 -11.13
N SER A 7 14.45 -0.48 -11.36
CA SER A 7 15.10 -1.30 -10.33
C SER A 7 15.81 -0.44 -9.27
N SER A 8 16.58 0.56 -9.71
CA SER A 8 17.26 1.52 -8.85
C SER A 8 16.26 2.36 -8.03
N PHE A 9 15.10 2.70 -8.62
CA PHE A 9 14.02 3.41 -7.93
C PHE A 9 13.47 2.59 -6.77
N LEU A 10 13.22 1.29 -6.95
CA LEU A 10 12.71 0.40 -5.90
C LEU A 10 13.69 0.25 -4.75
N SER A 11 14.99 0.08 -5.04
CA SER A 11 16.04 0.01 -4.02
C SER A 11 16.20 1.33 -3.24
N ALA A 12 16.15 2.46 -3.94
CA ALA A 12 16.18 3.78 -3.30
C ALA A 12 14.91 4.03 -2.45
N LEU A 13 13.75 3.57 -2.91
CA LEU A 13 12.49 3.66 -2.17
C LEU A 13 12.54 2.87 -0.87
N ASP A 14 13.09 1.66 -0.90
CA ASP A 14 13.28 0.82 0.27
C ASP A 14 14.19 1.48 1.32
N SER A 15 15.32 2.03 0.85
CA SER A 15 16.25 2.80 1.68
C SER A 15 15.56 4.03 2.28
N LEU A 16 14.69 4.69 1.51
CA LEU A 16 13.94 5.86 1.97
C LEU A 16 12.98 5.49 3.10
N PHE A 17 12.29 4.35 3.01
CA PHE A 17 11.43 3.85 4.09
C PHE A 17 12.20 3.65 5.40
N HIS A 18 13.42 3.08 5.33
CA HIS A 18 14.26 2.90 6.51
C HIS A 18 14.66 4.23 7.16
N ILE A 19 15.01 5.23 6.35
CA ILE A 19 15.37 6.56 6.84
C ILE A 19 14.18 7.25 7.52
N THR A 20 12.99 7.16 6.93
CA THR A 20 11.78 7.81 7.46
C THR A 20 11.02 7.00 8.51
N ARG A 21 11.57 5.86 8.96
CA ARG A 21 10.84 4.90 9.82
C ARG A 21 10.51 5.47 11.19
N THR A 22 11.42 6.24 11.78
CA THR A 22 11.26 6.81 13.13
C THR A 22 10.61 8.18 13.11
N LYS A 23 10.94 9.00 12.10
CA LYS A 23 10.46 10.37 11.95
C LYS A 23 10.37 10.73 10.46
N GLY A 24 9.36 11.52 10.14
CA GLY A 24 9.17 12.08 8.81
C GLY A 24 7.96 11.49 8.10
N SER A 25 7.83 11.84 6.83
CA SER A 25 6.77 11.33 5.97
C SER A 25 7.33 11.12 4.57
N LEU A 26 6.95 9.99 3.99
CA LEU A 26 7.30 9.63 2.63
C LEU A 26 6.07 9.85 1.74
N TYR A 27 6.27 10.58 0.65
CA TYR A 27 5.22 10.85 -0.32
C TYR A 27 5.55 10.14 -1.61
N LEU A 28 4.64 9.25 -2.02
CA LEU A 28 4.68 8.56 -3.30
C LEU A 28 3.57 9.12 -4.20
N THR A 29 3.89 9.52 -5.43
CA THR A 29 2.91 9.94 -6.44
C THR A 29 3.09 9.12 -7.70
N ILE A 30 1.99 8.53 -8.19
CA ILE A 30 1.93 7.78 -9.43
C ILE A 30 1.01 8.53 -10.38
N LYS A 31 1.50 8.88 -11.58
CA LYS A 31 0.73 9.65 -12.56
C LYS A 31 0.96 9.12 -13.97
N LYS A 32 -0.13 8.83 -14.68
CA LYS A 32 -0.09 8.57 -16.12
C LYS A 32 0.22 9.86 -16.88
N VAL A 33 1.25 9.83 -17.71
CA VAL A 33 1.76 10.97 -18.48
C VAL A 33 2.03 10.56 -19.91
N ARG A 34 1.77 11.47 -20.86
CA ARG A 34 2.20 11.27 -22.25
C ARG A 34 3.70 11.52 -22.34
N LYS A 35 4.43 10.75 -23.16
CA LYS A 35 5.90 10.80 -23.35
C LYS A 35 6.44 12.22 -23.45
N HIS A 36 5.72 13.05 -24.17
CA HIS A 36 6.10 14.42 -24.48
C HIS A 36 6.08 15.40 -23.29
N ARG A 37 5.45 15.05 -22.15
CA ARG A 37 5.42 15.87 -20.93
C ARG A 37 6.48 15.50 -19.89
N VAL A 38 7.26 14.43 -20.11
CA VAL A 38 8.25 13.94 -19.15
C VAL A 38 9.54 14.78 -19.18
N HIS A 39 9.92 15.30 -20.34
CA HIS A 39 11.14 16.12 -20.54
C HIS A 39 10.84 17.63 -20.67
N GLY A 40 10.05 18.17 -19.74
CA GLY A 40 9.43 19.49 -19.84
C GLY A 40 10.38 20.69 -19.86
N GLY A 41 10.85 21.08 -21.05
CA GLY A 41 11.13 22.48 -21.42
C GLY A 41 9.99 23.07 -22.27
N GLU A 42 10.03 24.38 -22.54
CA GLU A 42 9.06 25.07 -23.43
C GLU A 42 8.96 24.42 -24.83
N ALA A 43 10.09 23.90 -25.34
CA ALA A 43 10.16 23.13 -26.58
C ALA A 43 9.34 21.82 -26.53
N ALA A 44 9.25 21.19 -25.36
CA ALA A 44 8.43 20.00 -25.12
C ALA A 44 6.93 20.35 -24.94
N ARG A 45 6.54 21.63 -24.92
CA ARG A 45 5.13 22.02 -24.99
C ARG A 45 4.73 22.30 -26.43
N ALA A 46 5.60 22.97 -27.19
CA ALA A 46 5.39 23.29 -28.60
C ALA A 46 5.27 22.05 -29.50
N ARG A 47 6.14 21.06 -29.31
CA ARG A 47 6.11 19.81 -30.11
C ARG A 47 4.90 18.91 -29.77
N ALA A 48 4.36 18.97 -28.53
CA ALA A 48 3.12 18.27 -28.16
C ALA A 48 1.92 18.79 -28.97
N THR A 49 1.88 20.11 -29.22
CA THR A 49 0.81 20.75 -29.99
C THR A 49 0.86 20.38 -31.47
N GLN A 50 2.06 20.11 -32.01
CA GLN A 50 2.23 19.64 -33.39
C GLN A 50 1.88 18.16 -33.56
N GLN A 51 2.27 17.29 -32.61
CA GLN A 51 1.96 15.86 -32.70
C GLN A 51 0.49 15.51 -32.41
N GLN A 52 -0.21 16.34 -31.63
CA GLN A 52 -1.67 16.22 -31.49
C GLN A 52 -2.41 16.35 -32.85
N LYS A 53 -1.80 17.00 -33.84
CA LYS A 53 -2.36 17.14 -35.20
C LYS A 53 -2.02 15.95 -36.11
N SER A 54 -1.03 15.12 -35.77
CA SER A 54 -0.55 14.02 -36.63
C SER A 54 -1.11 12.64 -36.27
N GLY A 55 -1.97 12.52 -35.26
CA GLY A 55 -2.64 11.25 -34.93
C GLY A 55 -1.71 10.10 -34.52
N SER A 56 -0.44 10.40 -34.18
CA SER A 56 0.52 9.40 -33.72
C SER A 56 0.04 8.80 -32.39
N ASN A 57 0.05 7.46 -32.30
CA ASN A 57 -0.26 6.70 -31.09
C ASN A 57 0.57 7.28 -29.93
N ASP A 58 -0.09 8.05 -29.06
CA ASP A 58 0.55 8.88 -28.04
C ASP A 58 1.09 7.92 -26.97
N GLU A 59 2.35 7.50 -27.09
CA GLU A 59 3.01 6.59 -26.15
C GLU A 59 2.81 7.12 -24.72
N MET A 60 2.07 6.33 -23.93
CA MET A 60 1.74 6.68 -22.56
C MET A 60 2.72 5.99 -21.62
N HIS A 61 3.18 6.75 -20.63
CA HIS A 61 4.06 6.26 -19.60
C HIS A 61 3.46 6.53 -18.22
N ILE A 62 3.93 5.79 -17.23
CA ILE A 62 3.59 5.97 -15.83
C ILE A 62 4.79 6.63 -15.16
N LEU A 63 4.60 7.85 -14.67
CA LEU A 63 5.59 8.58 -13.90
C LEU A 63 5.36 8.36 -12.41
N VAL A 64 6.34 7.77 -11.75
CA VAL A 64 6.34 7.54 -10.31
C VAL A 64 7.37 8.46 -9.67
N ARG A 65 6.98 9.13 -8.58
CA ARG A 65 7.87 10.02 -7.82
C ARG A 65 7.80 9.67 -6.35
N ALA A 66 8.95 9.62 -5.71
CA ALA A 66 9.08 9.46 -4.29
C ALA A 66 9.85 10.66 -3.72
N HIS A 67 9.40 11.16 -2.57
CA HIS A 67 10.18 12.12 -1.82
C HIS A 67 9.94 12.02 -0.32
N ALA A 68 11.01 12.29 0.43
CA ALA A 68 10.95 12.56 1.85
C ALA A 68 11.96 13.66 2.17
N GLU A 69 11.49 14.73 2.80
CA GLU A 69 12.24 15.94 3.18
C GLU A 69 13.26 16.41 2.13
N LYS A 70 14.47 15.86 2.18
CA LYS A 70 15.64 16.22 1.36
C LYS A 70 15.82 15.36 0.09
N GLN A 71 15.35 14.12 0.09
CA GLN A 71 15.55 13.20 -1.05
C GLN A 71 14.34 13.20 -1.98
N LYS A 72 14.60 13.35 -3.28
CA LYS A 72 13.56 13.41 -4.33
C LYS A 72 14.03 12.67 -5.58
N PHE A 73 13.37 11.58 -5.92
CA PHE A 73 13.66 10.79 -7.11
C PHE A 73 12.38 10.36 -7.81
N SER A 74 12.51 10.05 -9.09
CA SER A 74 11.41 9.65 -9.96
C SER A 74 11.85 8.57 -10.92
N THR A 75 10.91 7.79 -11.41
CA THR A 75 11.11 6.83 -12.51
C THR A 75 9.94 6.91 -13.48
N THR A 76 10.19 6.55 -14.73
CA THR A 76 9.17 6.48 -15.78
C THR A 76 9.13 5.05 -16.29
N VAL A 77 7.93 4.47 -16.34
CA VAL A 77 7.70 3.10 -16.81
C VAL A 77 6.80 3.16 -18.03
N GLU A 78 7.12 2.40 -19.07
CA GLU A 78 6.27 2.32 -20.27
C GLU A 78 4.99 1.52 -19.96
N GLU A 79 3.88 1.85 -20.63
CA GLU A 79 2.65 1.10 -20.47
C GLU A 79 2.75 -0.26 -21.19
N GLY A 80 2.43 -1.35 -20.50
CA GLY A 80 2.58 -2.72 -21.03
C GLY A 80 3.01 -3.72 -19.95
N GLU A 81 3.80 -4.71 -20.35
CA GLU A 81 4.30 -5.77 -19.44
C GLU A 81 5.20 -5.19 -18.33
N ASP A 82 6.07 -4.25 -18.68
CA ASP A 82 6.97 -3.59 -17.73
C ASP A 82 6.22 -2.87 -16.59
N ALA A 83 5.05 -2.30 -16.89
CA ALA A 83 4.21 -1.66 -15.88
C ALA A 83 3.66 -2.67 -14.87
N ILE A 84 3.30 -3.88 -15.33
CA ILE A 84 2.76 -4.94 -14.47
C ILE A 84 3.87 -5.45 -13.55
N SER A 85 5.03 -5.80 -14.12
CA SER A 85 6.19 -6.26 -13.33
C SER A 85 6.65 -5.21 -12.33
N PHE A 86 6.66 -3.94 -12.73
CA PHE A 86 6.99 -2.84 -11.81
C PHE A 86 5.94 -2.70 -10.70
N GLN A 87 4.65 -2.87 -11.01
CA GLN A 87 3.59 -2.80 -10.02
C GLN A 87 3.70 -3.92 -8.97
N GLU A 88 4.01 -5.15 -9.39
CA GLU A 88 4.22 -6.29 -8.49
C GLU A 88 5.40 -6.03 -7.55
N ALA A 89 6.54 -5.61 -8.10
CA ALA A 89 7.73 -5.30 -7.30
C ALA A 89 7.49 -4.10 -6.36
N LEU A 90 6.76 -3.09 -6.81
CA LEU A 90 6.36 -1.96 -5.95
C LEU A 90 5.44 -2.43 -4.81
N ALA A 91 4.49 -3.33 -5.08
CA ALA A 91 3.59 -3.88 -4.07
C ALA A 91 4.37 -4.65 -3.00
N GLU A 92 5.38 -5.43 -3.38
CA GLU A 92 6.26 -6.14 -2.44
C GLU A 92 7.00 -5.16 -1.51
N VAL A 93 7.63 -4.12 -2.07
CA VAL A 93 8.35 -3.10 -1.29
C VAL A 93 7.40 -2.39 -0.32
N LEU A 94 6.20 -2.03 -0.77
CA LEU A 94 5.19 -1.37 0.06
C LEU A 94 4.68 -2.28 1.18
N GLY A 95 4.35 -3.53 0.85
CA GLY A 95 3.87 -4.52 1.82
C GLY A 95 4.91 -4.83 2.91
N ARG A 96 6.18 -4.90 2.53
CA ARG A 96 7.29 -5.13 3.47
C ARG A 96 7.52 -3.95 4.42
N ASN A 97 7.32 -2.71 3.96
CA ASN A 97 7.69 -1.51 4.73
C ASN A 97 6.53 -0.85 5.50
N MET A 98 5.27 -0.98 5.03
CA MET A 98 4.11 -0.32 5.65
C MET A 98 3.48 -1.14 6.80
N THR A 99 4.30 -1.60 7.75
CA THR A 99 3.87 -2.53 8.82
C THR A 99 3.28 -1.83 10.05
N GLY A 100 3.36 -0.50 10.14
CA GLY A 100 3.01 0.28 11.33
C GLY A 100 1.52 0.61 11.50
N LEU A 101 0.65 0.07 10.64
CA LEU A 101 -0.77 0.37 10.66
C LEU A 101 -1.51 -0.43 11.74
N VAL A 102 -2.51 0.20 12.37
CA VAL A 102 -3.39 -0.48 13.33
C VAL A 102 -4.23 -1.50 12.59
N LYS A 103 -4.17 -2.77 13.00
CA LYS A 103 -5.02 -3.82 12.46
C LYS A 103 -6.50 -3.51 12.75
N ASP A 104 -7.35 -3.67 11.75
CA ASP A 104 -8.80 -3.51 11.90
C ASP A 104 -9.31 -4.38 13.06
N GLY A 105 -10.07 -3.76 13.97
CA GLY A 105 -10.59 -4.40 15.19
C GLY A 105 -9.91 -4.02 16.51
N LYS A 106 -8.74 -3.35 16.49
CA LYS A 106 -8.04 -2.87 17.71
C LYS A 106 -8.30 -1.41 18.09
N LYS A 107 -9.36 -0.79 17.57
CA LYS A 107 -9.74 0.59 17.92
C LYS A 107 -10.49 0.62 19.27
N GLY A 108 -9.81 0.25 20.35
CA GLY A 108 -10.42 0.22 21.68
C GLY A 108 -9.53 -0.43 22.73
N GLY A 109 -8.47 0.25 23.16
CA GLY A 109 -7.72 -0.21 24.34
C GLY A 109 -6.27 0.25 24.33
N GLY A 110 -6.01 1.47 24.79
CA GLY A 110 -4.65 1.99 24.83
C GLY A 110 -4.45 3.30 25.59
N LYS A 111 -5.31 3.60 26.58
CA LYS A 111 -5.01 4.55 27.65
C LYS A 111 -5.18 3.82 28.97
N LYS A 112 -4.13 3.15 29.44
CA LYS A 112 -4.03 2.76 30.85
C LYS A 112 -2.58 2.88 31.32
N GLY A 113 -2.36 3.92 32.12
CA GLY A 113 -1.54 3.91 33.33
C GLY A 113 -0.09 3.46 33.22
N ARG A 114 0.83 4.42 33.20
CA ARG A 114 2.10 4.25 33.92
C ARG A 114 1.81 4.29 35.43
N LYS A 115 1.81 3.12 36.07
CA LYS A 115 2.05 2.87 37.51
C LYS A 115 2.35 1.36 37.55
N GLY A 116 3.59 0.90 37.61
CA GLY A 116 4.52 1.09 38.72
C GLY A 116 4.37 -0.08 39.69
N LYS A 117 5.28 -1.07 39.58
CA LYS A 117 5.73 -2.09 40.57
C LYS A 117 4.68 -2.94 41.32
N GLU A 118 4.74 -4.28 41.20
CA GLU A 118 5.37 -5.22 42.16
C GLU A 118 5.19 -6.70 41.75
N GLU A 119 6.03 -7.56 42.33
CA GLU A 119 6.37 -8.95 41.98
C GLU A 119 5.45 -10.05 42.57
N GLY A 120 5.60 -11.29 42.07
CA GLY A 120 5.14 -12.56 42.66
C GLY A 120 3.91 -13.16 41.97
N GLY A 121 3.78 -14.44 41.60
CA GLY A 121 4.52 -15.68 41.87
C GLY A 121 3.52 -16.86 41.93
N GLY A 122 3.74 -17.96 41.18
CA GLY A 122 3.06 -19.28 41.28
C GLY A 122 1.61 -19.35 40.73
N LYS A 123 1.08 -20.44 40.17
CA LYS A 123 1.45 -21.87 40.10
C LYS A 123 0.83 -22.48 38.83
N GLU A 124 1.48 -23.52 38.34
CA GLU A 124 1.01 -24.47 37.34
C GLU A 124 -0.16 -25.30 37.89
N ASP A 125 -1.19 -25.55 37.08
CA ASP A 125 -2.09 -26.69 37.25
C ASP A 125 -2.46 -27.25 35.87
N ASP A 126 -1.96 -28.45 35.64
CA ASP A 126 -2.26 -29.39 34.56
C ASP A 126 -3.72 -29.85 34.66
N MET A 127 -4.52 -29.69 33.61
CA MET A 127 -5.77 -30.44 33.44
C MET A 127 -5.87 -31.00 32.02
N VAL A 128 -5.31 -32.20 31.88
CA VAL A 128 -5.92 -33.40 31.30
C VAL A 128 -7.13 -33.15 30.37
N VAL A 129 -6.88 -33.25 29.07
CA VAL A 129 -7.89 -33.39 28.01
C VAL A 129 -8.19 -34.87 27.84
N VAL A 130 -9.38 -35.32 28.22
CA VAL A 130 -9.89 -36.66 27.89
C VAL A 130 -11.38 -36.58 27.55
N MET A 131 -11.73 -37.22 26.41
CA MET A 131 -13.06 -37.75 26.01
C MET A 131 -14.17 -36.75 25.67
N GLU A 132 -15.08 -36.98 24.72
CA GLU A 132 -15.35 -38.05 23.74
C GLU A 132 -16.45 -37.48 22.80
N GLU A 133 -16.52 -37.96 21.55
CA GLU A 133 -17.63 -37.70 20.64
C GLU A 133 -18.97 -38.14 21.24
N SER A 134 -20.01 -37.31 21.10
CA SER A 134 -21.37 -37.83 20.93
C SER A 134 -22.29 -36.84 20.20
N SER A 135 -22.70 -37.28 19.03
CA SER A 135 -23.86 -36.88 18.25
C SER A 135 -25.14 -36.62 19.05
N ARG A 136 -25.92 -35.58 18.67
CA ARG A 136 -27.39 -35.53 18.78
C ARG A 136 -28.02 -34.32 18.04
N GLY A 137 -28.85 -34.67 17.04
CA GLY A 137 -30.10 -34.06 16.51
C GLY A 137 -30.49 -32.58 16.68
N GLY A 138 -31.05 -32.01 15.61
CA GLY A 138 -31.80 -30.72 15.54
C GLY A 138 -33.17 -30.75 16.26
N PRO A 139 -34.17 -29.84 15.99
CA PRO A 139 -34.47 -29.16 14.71
C PRO A 139 -34.94 -27.67 14.80
N GLY A 140 -35.19 -27.05 13.63
CA GLY A 140 -36.35 -26.16 13.40
C GLY A 140 -36.21 -24.66 13.74
N GLY A 141 -36.39 -23.78 12.73
CA GLY A 141 -36.45 -22.34 12.95
C GLY A 141 -36.69 -21.50 11.70
N GLU A 142 -37.82 -21.72 11.03
CA GLU A 142 -38.33 -20.91 9.92
C GLU A 142 -38.81 -19.53 10.43
N ARG A 143 -38.24 -18.41 9.96
CA ARG A 143 -38.90 -17.08 9.99
C ARG A 143 -38.52 -16.23 8.78
N GLY A 144 -39.47 -16.11 7.86
CA GLY A 144 -39.44 -15.14 6.77
C GLY A 144 -39.61 -13.69 7.24
N GLY A 145 -38.94 -12.77 6.54
CA GLY A 145 -39.05 -11.32 6.74
C GLY A 145 -39.23 -10.61 5.40
N LYS A 146 -40.42 -10.03 5.21
CA LYS A 146 -40.94 -9.42 3.97
C LYS A 146 -40.08 -8.26 3.46
N ARG A 147 -39.70 -8.32 2.19
CA ARG A 147 -39.24 -7.18 1.36
C ARG A 147 -40.40 -6.20 1.14
N LYS A 148 -40.25 -4.95 1.58
CA LYS A 148 -41.15 -3.83 1.25
C LYS A 148 -40.50 -2.98 0.16
N LYS A 149 -40.99 -3.10 -1.08
CA LYS A 149 -40.72 -2.16 -2.18
C LYS A 149 -41.34 -0.80 -1.81
N ARG A 150 -40.55 0.26 -1.84
CA ARG A 150 -41.05 1.65 -1.88
C ARG A 150 -41.02 2.09 -3.34
N ARG A 151 -42.18 2.46 -3.86
CA ARG A 151 -42.32 3.29 -5.07
C ARG A 151 -42.13 4.75 -4.67
#